data_AF-A0A134B8P8-F1
#
_entry.id   AF-A0A134B8P8-F1
#
_cell.length_a   1.000
_cell.length_b   1.000
_cell.length_c   1.000
_cell.angle_alpha   90.00
_cell.angle_beta   90.00
_cell.angle_gamma   90.00
#
_symmetry.space_group_name_H-M   'P 1'
#
loop_
_entity.id
_entity.type
_entity.pdbx_description
1 polymer ?
#
loop_
_entity_poly.entity_id
_entity_poly.type
_entity_poly.pdbx_seq_one_letter_code
_entity_poly.pdbx_strand_id
1 'polypeptide(L)'
;MVASLGNCPYRVYRVLLDAKPSLEAIKDVVLTWHNLQVDKAILCGFKWRDMPIWLNAENQLNYKATFDLVMQFQGGRGTLPVTFKFGHDGESVYHEFTSVDELADFYLSSVAYVKDVLSKGWAKKDAIDWSI
;
A
#
# COMPACT_ATOMS: atom_id res chain seq x y z
N MET A 1 18.65 14.56 -14.69
CA MET A 1 18.39 13.11 -14.67
C MET A 1 17.25 12.90 -13.68
N VAL A 2 16.01 12.82 -14.16
CA VAL A 2 14.84 12.62 -13.28
C VAL A 2 14.76 11.12 -13.05
N ALA A 3 14.97 10.69 -11.81
CA ALA A 3 14.75 9.31 -11.42
C ALA A 3 13.30 8.96 -11.76
N SER A 4 13.13 8.05 -12.72
CA SER A 4 11.85 7.42 -13.01
C SER A 4 11.37 6.77 -11.72
N LEU A 5 10.41 7.40 -11.05
CA LEU A 5 9.64 6.74 -10.01
C LEU A 5 8.87 5.62 -10.72
N GLY A 6 9.34 4.39 -10.56
CA GLY A 6 8.75 3.17 -11.12
C GLY A 6 7.22 3.24 -11.12
N ASN A 7 6.64 3.05 -12.30
CA ASN A 7 5.36 3.64 -12.71
C ASN A 7 4.18 3.08 -11.91
N CYS A 8 3.82 3.74 -10.81
CA CYS A 8 2.55 3.47 -10.14
C CYS A 8 1.41 3.70 -11.14
N PRO A 9 0.48 2.75 -11.34
CA PRO A 9 -0.50 2.81 -12.41
C PRO A 9 -1.28 4.12 -12.34
N TYR A 10 -1.10 4.95 -13.37
CA TYR A 10 -1.86 6.17 -13.55
C TYR A 10 -3.08 5.83 -14.38
N ARG A 11 -4.27 5.94 -13.79
CA ARG A 11 -5.54 5.82 -14.51
C ARG A 11 -6.31 7.12 -14.38
N VAL A 12 -6.79 7.61 -15.53
CA VAL A 12 -7.79 8.67 -15.57
C VAL A 12 -9.13 8.03 -15.27
N TYR A 13 -9.81 8.54 -14.25
CA TYR A 13 -11.16 8.11 -13.90
C TYR A 13 -12.15 9.11 -14.47
N ARG A 14 -13.01 8.64 -15.37
CA ARG A 14 -14.13 9.40 -15.91
C ARG A 14 -15.41 8.64 -15.62
N VAL A 15 -16.36 9.30 -14.97
CA VAL A 15 -17.72 8.79 -14.79
C VAL A 15 -18.66 9.74 -15.50
N LEU A 16 -19.53 9.19 -16.35
CA LEU A 16 -20.63 9.93 -16.97
C LEU A 16 -21.89 9.61 -16.17
N LEU A 17 -22.58 10.65 -15.70
CA LEU A 17 -23.86 10.55 -15.02
C LEU A 17 -24.93 11.10 -15.96
N ASP A 18 -25.95 10.30 -16.24
CA ASP A 18 -27.05 10.70 -17.12
C ASP A 18 -28.09 11.55 -16.38
N ALA A 19 -28.80 12.39 -17.14
CA ALA A 19 -29.83 13.29 -16.64
C ALA A 19 -29.34 14.21 -15.50
N LYS A 20 -30.24 14.58 -14.57
CA LYS A 20 -29.88 15.29 -13.35
C LYS A 20 -29.51 14.25 -12.28
N PRO A 21 -28.23 14.06 -11.94
CA PRO A 21 -27.84 13.08 -10.95
C PRO A 21 -28.40 13.42 -9.56
N SER A 22 -28.70 12.38 -8.77
CA SER A 22 -28.98 12.55 -7.36
C SER A 22 -27.71 12.89 -6.58
N LEU A 23 -27.86 13.52 -5.41
CA LEU A 23 -26.73 13.76 -4.51
C LEU A 23 -26.02 12.45 -4.13
N GLU A 24 -26.77 11.36 -3.94
CA GLU A 24 -26.20 10.05 -3.61
C GLU A 24 -25.35 9.48 -4.77
N ALA A 25 -25.76 9.66 -6.02
CA ALA A 25 -24.93 9.27 -7.17
C ALA A 25 -23.63 10.07 -7.24
N ILE A 26 -23.68 11.37 -6.89
CA ILE A 26 -22.48 12.22 -6.82
C ILE A 26 -21.55 11.76 -5.68
N LYS A 27 -22.12 11.48 -4.50
CA LYS A 27 -21.37 10.96 -3.34
C LYS A 27 -20.63 9.67 -3.68
N ASP A 28 -21.31 8.71 -4.30
CA ASP A 28 -20.72 7.42 -4.66
C ASP A 28 -19.49 7.58 -5.58
N VAL A 29 -19.60 8.43 -6.61
CA VAL A 29 -18.50 8.72 -7.53
C VAL A 29 -17.30 9.33 -6.80
N VAL A 30 -17.56 10.33 -5.95
CA VAL A 30 -16.50 11.04 -5.21
C VAL A 30 -15.81 10.12 -4.20
N LEU A 31 -16.60 9.39 -3.39
CA LEU A 31 -16.06 8.48 -2.37
C LEU A 31 -15.31 7.31 -2.99
N THR A 32 -15.81 6.76 -4.10
CA THR A 32 -15.11 5.73 -4.88
C THR A 32 -13.76 6.24 -5.39
N TRP A 33 -13.71 7.46 -5.94
CA TRP A 33 -12.44 8.05 -6.37
C TRP A 33 -11.45 8.19 -5.21
N HIS A 34 -11.89 8.62 -4.03
CA HIS A 34 -11.04 8.70 -2.83
C HIS A 34 -10.50 7.34 -2.40
N ASN A 35 -11.34 6.30 -2.38
CA ASN A 35 -10.90 4.93 -2.07
C ASN A 35 -9.82 4.46 -3.07
N LEU A 36 -10.00 4.72 -4.36
CA LEU A 36 -9.01 4.38 -5.38
C LEU A 36 -7.68 5.12 -5.20
N GLN A 37 -7.69 6.37 -4.70
CA GLN A 37 -6.45 7.08 -4.37
C GLN A 37 -5.73 6.45 -3.17
N VAL A 38 -6.49 6.01 -2.17
CA VAL A 38 -5.96 5.29 -1.00
C VAL A 38 -5.33 3.96 -1.42
N ASP A 39 -6.05 3.17 -2.21
CA ASP A 39 -5.57 1.88 -2.72
C ASP A 39 -4.29 2.05 -3.54
N LYS A 40 -4.26 3.07 -4.41
CA LYS A 40 -3.07 3.41 -5.19
C LYS A 40 -1.88 3.78 -4.31
N ALA A 41 -2.10 4.65 -3.32
CA ALA A 41 -1.04 5.05 -2.39
C ALA A 41 -0.48 3.85 -1.62
N ILE A 42 -1.34 2.95 -1.13
CA ILE A 42 -0.92 1.70 -0.50
C ILE A 42 -0.08 0.87 -1.49
N LEU A 43 -0.59 0.62 -2.69
CA LEU A 43 0.02 -0.27 -3.68
C LEU A 43 1.48 0.07 -4.03
N CYS A 44 1.81 1.35 -4.15
CA CYS A 44 3.06 1.78 -4.79
C CYS A 44 3.77 2.94 -4.08
N GLY A 45 3.18 3.51 -3.03
CA GLY A 45 3.69 4.71 -2.37
C GLY A 45 4.63 4.42 -1.19
N PHE A 46 4.75 3.16 -0.78
CA PHE A 46 5.65 2.76 0.29
C PHE A 46 7.08 2.55 -0.22
N LYS A 47 8.04 3.08 0.53
CA LYS A 47 9.47 2.78 0.37
C LYS A 47 10.06 2.39 1.70
N TRP A 48 10.89 1.36 1.71
CA TRP A 48 11.68 0.97 2.88
C TRP A 48 13.15 1.09 2.53
N ARG A 49 13.91 1.93 3.25
CA ARG A 49 15.32 2.27 2.94
C ARG A 49 15.52 2.62 1.47
N ASP A 50 14.68 3.52 0.95
CA ASP A 50 14.61 3.94 -0.46
C ASP A 50 14.21 2.86 -1.48
N MET A 51 14.05 1.60 -1.08
CA MET A 51 13.56 0.54 -1.96
C MET A 51 12.04 0.64 -2.13
N PRO A 52 11.53 0.78 -3.37
CA PRO A 52 10.10 0.79 -3.63
C PRO A 52 9.50 -0.61 -3.40
N ILE A 53 8.39 -0.64 -2.66
CA ILE A 53 7.70 -1.89 -2.32
C ILE A 53 6.32 -1.89 -2.95
N TRP A 54 6.02 -2.95 -3.70
CA TRP A 54 4.69 -3.17 -4.24
C TRP A 54 3.78 -3.79 -3.17
N LEU A 55 3.03 -2.97 -2.44
CA LEU A 55 2.32 -3.39 -1.22
C LEU A 55 0.88 -3.83 -1.52
N ASN A 56 0.71 -4.72 -2.49
CA ASN A 56 -0.60 -5.33 -2.76
C ASN A 56 -1.06 -6.24 -1.58
N ALA A 57 -2.32 -6.66 -1.59
CA ALA A 57 -2.89 -7.47 -0.50
C ALA A 57 -2.14 -8.80 -0.30
N GLU A 58 -1.71 -9.46 -1.38
CA GLU A 58 -0.97 -10.72 -1.31
C GLU A 58 0.40 -10.54 -0.63
N ASN A 59 1.14 -9.48 -1.00
CA ASN A 59 2.42 -9.16 -0.38
C ASN A 59 2.24 -8.80 1.10
N GLN A 60 1.23 -8.01 1.46
CA GLN A 60 0.93 -7.70 2.86
C GLN A 60 0.66 -8.96 3.69
N LEU A 61 -0.13 -9.90 3.14
CA LEU A 61 -0.41 -11.18 3.79
C LEU A 61 0.85 -12.04 3.94
N ASN A 62 1.67 -12.12 2.90
CA ASN A 62 2.92 -12.86 2.92
C ASN A 62 3.90 -12.28 3.95
N TYR A 63 4.08 -10.96 3.96
CA TYR A 63 4.96 -10.30 4.93
C TYR A 63 4.49 -10.52 6.37
N LYS A 64 3.18 -10.45 6.62
CA LYS A 64 2.62 -10.75 7.94
C LYS A 64 2.85 -12.21 8.34
N ALA A 65 2.55 -13.16 7.48
CA ALA A 65 2.70 -14.58 7.78
C ALA A 65 4.17 -14.94 8.07
N THR A 66 5.10 -14.42 7.27
CA THR A 66 6.54 -14.60 7.51
C THR A 66 6.98 -13.92 8.80
N PHE A 67 6.57 -12.67 9.04
CA PHE A 67 6.91 -11.95 10.28
C PHE A 67 6.41 -12.69 11.50
N ASP A 68 5.14 -13.12 11.52
CA ASP A 68 4.55 -13.88 12.62
C ASP A 68 5.34 -15.16 12.90
N LEU A 69 5.72 -15.90 11.85
CA LEU A 69 6.49 -17.14 11.95
C LEU A 69 7.91 -16.89 12.51
N VAL A 70 8.60 -15.88 11.98
CA VAL A 70 9.94 -15.49 12.43
C VAL A 70 9.91 -15.00 13.88
N MET A 71 8.89 -14.24 14.28
CA MET A 71 8.71 -13.81 15.67
C MET A 71 8.40 -15.01 16.58
N GLN A 72 7.54 -15.92 16.16
CA GLN A 72 7.18 -17.10 16.96
C GLN A 72 8.41 -17.95 17.30
N PHE A 73 9.35 -18.10 16.36
CA PHE A 73 10.55 -18.91 16.54
C PHE A 73 11.82 -18.10 16.79
N GLN A 74 11.71 -16.79 16.96
CA GLN A 74 12.83 -15.87 17.17
C GLN A 74 13.95 -16.07 16.13
N GLY A 75 13.57 -16.23 14.86
CA GLY A 75 14.51 -16.52 13.76
C GLY A 75 15.05 -17.95 13.72
N GLY A 76 14.74 -18.80 14.71
CA GLY A 76 15.13 -20.20 14.76
C GLY A 76 14.33 -21.09 13.79
N ARG A 77 14.63 -22.40 13.83
CA ARG A 77 13.93 -23.45 13.05
C ARG A 77 13.88 -23.22 11.52
N GLY A 78 14.89 -22.56 10.97
CA GLY A 78 14.96 -22.27 9.54
C GLY A 78 13.95 -21.22 9.07
N THR A 79 13.40 -20.42 10.00
CA THR A 79 12.52 -19.29 9.65
C THR A 79 13.31 -18.09 9.14
N LEU A 80 14.63 -18.05 9.36
CA LEU A 80 15.57 -17.16 8.70
C LEU A 80 16.71 -17.97 8.06
N PRO A 81 17.32 -17.45 6.97
CA PRO A 81 16.96 -16.22 6.27
C PRO A 81 15.67 -16.33 5.44
N VAL A 82 15.06 -15.19 5.10
CA VAL A 82 13.91 -15.12 4.17
C VAL A 82 14.17 -14.08 3.10
N THR A 83 13.80 -14.38 1.86
CA THR A 83 13.94 -13.44 0.74
C THR A 83 12.58 -12.93 0.31
N PHE A 84 12.44 -11.61 0.23
CA PHE A 84 11.31 -10.97 -0.43
C PHE A 84 11.72 -10.36 -1.76
N LYS A 85 10.82 -10.45 -2.74
CA LYS A 85 10.93 -9.70 -3.99
C LYS A 85 10.27 -8.34 -3.81
N PHE A 86 11.06 -7.30 -3.91
CA PHE A 86 10.68 -5.89 -3.96
C PHE A 86 10.67 -5.38 -5.40
N GLY A 87 10.20 -4.13 -5.59
CA GLY A 87 10.03 -3.53 -6.90
C GLY A 87 8.77 -3.99 -7.63
N HIS A 88 8.65 -3.60 -8.90
CA HIS A 88 7.53 -3.91 -9.78
C HIS A 88 8.01 -4.62 -11.05
N ASP A 89 7.08 -4.95 -11.95
CA ASP A 89 7.39 -5.61 -13.22
C ASP A 89 8.44 -4.80 -14.02
N GLY A 90 9.61 -5.39 -14.25
CA GLY A 90 10.74 -4.79 -14.97
C GLY A 90 11.93 -4.38 -14.09
N GLU A 91 11.73 -4.13 -12.79
CA GLU A 91 12.78 -3.69 -11.85
C GLU A 91 12.61 -4.41 -10.50
N SER A 92 12.81 -5.74 -10.50
CA SER A 92 12.73 -6.53 -9.26
C SER A 92 14.03 -6.46 -8.47
N VAL A 93 13.92 -6.21 -7.17
CA VAL A 93 15.03 -6.25 -6.21
C VAL A 93 14.73 -7.35 -5.21
N TYR A 94 15.64 -8.30 -5.03
CA TYR A 94 15.50 -9.34 -4.02
C TYR A 94 16.25 -8.90 -2.76
N HIS A 95 15.55 -8.84 -1.63
CA HIS A 95 16.14 -8.51 -0.34
C HIS A 95 16.05 -9.71 0.59
N GLU A 96 17.20 -10.15 1.10
CA GLU A 96 17.28 -11.21 2.10
C GLU A 96 17.33 -10.60 3.50
N PHE A 97 16.43 -11.04 4.36
CA PHE A 97 16.43 -10.73 5.77
C PHE A 97 17.14 -11.84 6.52
N THR A 98 18.20 -11.48 7.24
CA THR A 98 19.00 -12.43 8.05
C THR A 98 18.80 -12.25 9.54
N SER A 99 18.02 -11.25 9.97
CA SER A 99 17.78 -10.96 11.39
C SER A 99 16.31 -10.66 11.68
N VAL A 100 15.90 -10.97 12.90
CA VAL A 100 14.59 -10.64 13.48
C VAL A 100 14.35 -9.13 13.43
N ASP A 101 15.34 -8.33 13.84
CA ASP A 101 15.21 -6.88 13.97
C ASP A 101 15.02 -6.19 12.62
N GLU A 102 15.76 -6.63 11.59
CA GLU A 102 15.60 -6.06 10.25
C GLU A 102 14.24 -6.38 9.64
N LEU A 103 13.76 -7.62 9.80
CA LEU A 103 12.43 -8.00 9.33
C LEU A 103 11.33 -7.24 10.10
N ALA A 104 11.53 -7.01 11.40
CA ALA A 104 10.62 -6.22 12.23
C ALA A 104 10.57 -4.76 11.77
N ASP A 105 11.72 -4.13 11.53
CA ASP A 105 11.81 -2.77 10.99
C ASP A 105 11.03 -2.62 9.68
N PHE A 106 11.23 -3.55 8.74
CA PHE A 106 10.49 -3.59 7.47
C PHE A 106 8.98 -3.74 7.68
N TYR A 107 8.57 -4.78 8.40
CA TYR A 107 7.15 -5.10 8.56
C TYR A 107 6.40 -4.00 9.31
N LEU A 108 6.94 -3.51 10.43
CA LEU A 108 6.31 -2.45 11.22
C LEU A 108 6.24 -1.14 10.43
N SER A 109 7.27 -0.80 9.65
CA SER A 109 7.25 0.37 8.76
C SER A 109 6.15 0.25 7.70
N SER A 110 5.98 -0.93 7.09
CA SER A 110 4.93 -1.16 6.09
C SER A 110 3.52 -1.03 6.69
N VAL A 111 3.30 -1.57 7.88
CA VAL A 111 2.01 -1.49 8.59
C VAL A 111 1.72 -0.05 9.01
N ALA A 112 2.72 0.68 9.50
CA ALA A 112 2.59 2.08 9.87
C ALA A 112 2.19 2.93 8.65
N TYR A 113 2.82 2.71 7.50
CA TYR A 113 2.48 3.38 6.25
C TYR A 113 1.03 3.14 5.84
N VAL A 114 0.58 1.87 5.81
CA VAL A 114 -0.80 1.53 5.44
C VAL A 114 -1.82 2.21 6.35
N LYS A 115 -1.58 2.19 7.67
CA LYS A 115 -2.45 2.84 8.66
C LYS A 115 -2.53 4.35 8.46
N ASP A 116 -1.39 5.01 8.21
CA ASP A 116 -1.32 6.44 7.95
C ASP A 116 -2.09 6.82 6.67
N VAL A 117 -1.91 6.08 5.57
CA VAL A 117 -2.62 6.32 4.31
C VAL A 117 -4.13 6.13 4.47
N LEU A 118 -4.57 5.07 5.16
CA LEU A 118 -5.98 4.83 5.46
C LEU A 118 -6.57 5.97 6.29
N SER A 119 -5.89 6.36 7.38
CA SER A 119 -6.34 7.44 8.26
C SER A 119 -6.50 8.77 7.52
N LYS A 120 -5.51 9.15 6.70
CA LYS A 120 -5.58 10.34 5.82
C LYS A 120 -6.71 10.23 4.80
N GLY A 121 -6.95 9.03 4.27
CA GLY A 121 -8.05 8.74 3.35
C GLY A 121 -9.42 8.97 3.99
N TRP A 122 -9.63 8.48 5.22
CA TRP A 122 -10.86 8.71 5.98
C TRP A 122 -11.06 10.19 6.29
N ALA A 123 -10.04 10.87 6.81
CA ALA A 123 -10.11 12.29 7.13
C ALA A 123 -10.51 13.15 5.91
N LYS A 124 -10.01 12.83 4.71
CA LYS A 124 -10.40 13.51 3.48
C LYS A 124 -11.86 13.30 3.10
N LYS A 125 -12.39 12.09 3.30
CA LYS A 125 -13.81 11.77 3.02
C LYS A 125 -14.73 12.44 4.03
N ASP A 126 -14.33 12.46 5.31
CA ASP A 126 -15.11 13.04 6.40
C ASP A 126 -15.18 14.58 6.32
N ALA A 127 -14.20 15.21 5.68
CA ALA A 127 -14.13 16.66 5.49
C ALA A 127 -15.01 17.20 4.35
N ILE A 128 -15.69 16.34 3.59
CA ILE A 128 -16.53 16.78 2.46
C ILE A 128 -17.86 17.32 3.00
N ASP A 129 -18.14 18.58 2.72
CA ASP A 129 -19.45 19.19 2.98
C ASP A 129 -20.44 18.78 1.88
N TRP A 130 -21.49 18.08 2.29
CA TRP A 130 -22.56 17.60 1.40
C TRP A 130 -23.81 18.49 1.44
N SER A 131 -23.79 19.58 2.20
CA SER A 131 -24.92 20.50 2.27
C SER A 131 -25.09 21.23 0.92
N ILE A 132 -26.36 21.35 0.49
CA ILE A 132 -26.79 21.96 -0.77
C ILE A 132 -28.06 22.79 -0.55
#